data_AF-A0A9E5H0S0-F1
#
_entry.id   AF-A0A9E5H0S0-F1
#
_cell.length_a   1.000
_cell.length_b   1.000
_cell.length_c   1.000
_cell.angle_alpha   90.00
_cell.angle_beta   90.00
_cell.angle_gamma   90.00
#
_symmetry.space_group_name_H-M   'P 1'
#
loop_
_entity.id
_entity.type
_entity.pdbx_description
1 polymer ?
#
loop_
_entity_poly.entity_id
_entity_poly.type
_entity_poly.pdbx_seq_one_letter_code
_entity_poly.pdbx_strand_id
1 'polypeptide(L)' 'MGVVTEGQAIYIDGLNIWDYVWQDTTEPDLVVFDPQYPKQRHSLTVYKIINNEKSIQFAAGEFSNCVWGFYKLSFNEN' A
#
# COMPACT_ATOMS: atom_id res chain seq x y z
N MET A 1 -1.62 -0.20 -8.16
CA MET A 1 -0.20 -0.17 -7.77
C MET A 1 0.33 1.22 -8.07
N GLY A 2 1.10 1.81 -7.16
CA GLY A 2 1.80 3.07 -7.42
C GLY A 2 3.07 3.15 -6.58
N VAL A 3 4.04 3.90 -7.10
CA VAL A 3 5.30 4.22 -6.41
C VAL A 3 5.42 5.73 -6.39
N VAL A 4 5.65 6.31 -5.22
CA VAL A 4 5.76 7.76 -5.04
C VAL A 4 6.97 8.10 -4.17
N THR A 5 7.54 9.28 -4.38
CA THR A 5 8.52 9.82 -3.43
C THR A 5 7.81 10.49 -2.26
N GLU A 6 8.49 10.62 -1.13
CA GLU A 6 7.99 11.35 0.03
C GLU A 6 7.47 12.73 -0.36
N GLY A 7 6.33 13.12 0.24
CA GLY A 7 5.62 14.37 -0.03
C GLY A 7 4.73 14.35 -1.28
N GLN A 8 4.76 13.29 -2.10
CA GLN A 8 3.83 13.16 -3.23
C GLN A 8 2.52 12.48 -2.82
N ALA A 9 1.41 12.99 -3.37
CA ALA A 9 0.11 12.39 -3.19
C ALA A 9 -0.01 11.07 -3.97
N ILE A 10 -0.79 10.14 -3.41
CA ILE A 10 -1.22 8.93 -4.11
C ILE A 10 -2.67 8.62 -3.77
N TYR A 11 -3.42 8.25 -4.80
CA TYR A 11 -4.85 8.02 -4.69
C TYR A 11 -5.18 6.54 -4.85
N ILE A 12 -5.92 5.99 -3.90
CA ILE A 12 -6.50 4.65 -3.98
C ILE A 12 -8.03 4.81 -3.92
N ASP A 13 -8.73 4.34 -4.95
CA ASP A 13 -10.18 4.49 -5.11
C ASP A 13 -10.70 5.95 -5.00
N GLY A 14 -9.87 6.88 -5.49
CA GLY A 14 -10.15 8.32 -5.47
C GLY A 14 -9.83 9.02 -4.15
N LEU A 15 -9.37 8.29 -3.14
CA LEU A 15 -8.97 8.84 -1.85
C LEU A 15 -7.46 9.10 -1.83
N ASN A 16 -7.04 10.32 -1.52
CA ASN A 16 -5.65 10.58 -1.15
C ASN A 16 -5.39 9.91 0.21
N ILE A 17 -4.61 8.84 0.22
CA ILE A 17 -4.51 7.99 1.42
C ILE A 17 -3.85 8.70 2.61
N TRP A 18 -3.05 9.73 2.35
CA TRP A 18 -2.35 10.51 3.38
C TRP A 18 -3.29 11.36 4.24
N ASP A 19 -4.50 11.65 3.74
CA ASP A 19 -5.49 12.47 4.45
C ASP A 19 -6.26 11.67 5.52
N TYR A 20 -5.95 10.38 5.70
CA TYR A 20 -6.66 9.46 6.58
C TYR A 20 -5.72 8.73 7.54
N VAL A 21 -6.26 8.32 8.68
CA VAL A 21 -5.57 7.43 9.61
C VAL A 21 -5.54 6.02 9.02
N TRP A 22 -4.34 5.44 8.95
CA TRP A 22 -4.15 4.05 8.56
C TRP A 22 -4.26 3.17 9.80
N GLN A 23 -5.06 2.11 9.68
CA GLN A 23 -5.21 1.11 10.73
C GLN A 23 -4.40 -0.12 10.34
N ASP A 24 -3.66 -0.67 11.30
CA ASP A 24 -3.04 -1.99 11.15
C ASP A 24 -4.12 -3.05 10.92
N THR A 25 -3.75 -4.10 10.19
CA THR A 25 -4.60 -5.27 9.98
C THR A 25 -3.93 -6.51 10.55
N THR A 26 -4.69 -7.60 10.68
CA THR A 26 -4.14 -8.91 11.05
C THR A 26 -3.65 -9.70 9.84
N GLU A 27 -3.70 -9.11 8.64
CA GLU A 27 -3.23 -9.76 7.41
C GLU A 27 -1.71 -9.89 7.43
N PRO A 28 -1.15 -10.98 6.86
CA PRO A 28 0.28 -11.10 6.72
C PRO A 28 0.84 -10.02 5.78
N ASP A 29 2.08 -9.61 6.03
CA ASP A 29 2.83 -8.76 5.10
C ASP A 29 2.89 -9.38 3.69
N LEU A 30 2.82 -8.52 2.68
CA LEU A 30 3.04 -8.91 1.29
C LEU A 30 4.52 -8.79 0.95
N VAL A 31 5.08 -9.85 0.39
CA VAL A 31 6.43 -9.83 -0.18
C VAL A 31 6.34 -9.56 -1.67
N VAL A 32 6.94 -8.45 -2.10
CA VAL A 32 7.09 -8.12 -3.52
C VAL A 32 8.56 -8.18 -3.92
N PHE A 33 8.79 -8.58 -5.16
CA PHE A 33 10.12 -8.65 -5.76
C PHE A 33 10.37 -7.40 -6.61
N ASP A 34 11.57 -6.85 -6.51
CA ASP A 34 11.98 -5.78 -7.41
C ASP A 34 12.04 -6.33 -8.86
N PRO A 35 11.35 -5.70 -9.84
CA PRO A 35 11.33 -6.18 -11.22
C PRO A 35 12.71 -6.15 -11.90
N GLN A 36 13.56 -5.19 -11.55
CA GLN A 36 14.91 -5.01 -12.09
C GLN A 36 15.94 -5.84 -11.31
N TYR A 37 15.71 -6.05 -10.01
CA TYR A 37 16.58 -6.82 -9.12
C TYR A 37 15.80 -7.97 -8.44
N PRO A 38 15.51 -9.09 -9.13
CA PRO A 38 14.61 -10.14 -8.64
C PRO A 38 15.01 -10.82 -7.32
N LYS A 39 16.24 -10.61 -6.83
CA LYS A 39 16.70 -11.11 -5.52
C LYS A 39 16.35 -10.17 -4.37
N GLN A 40 16.06 -8.91 -4.68
CA GLN A 40 15.65 -7.89 -3.72
C GLN A 40 14.16 -8.04 -3.44
N ARG A 41 13.85 -8.10 -2.14
CA ARG A 41 12.50 -8.32 -1.62
C ARG A 41 12.13 -7.17 -0.70
N HIS A 42 10.90 -6.69 -0.86
CA HIS A 42 10.31 -5.70 0.02
C HIS A 42 9.13 -6.34 0.76
N SER A 43 9.10 -6.16 2.08
CA SER A 43 7.94 -6.50 2.92
C SER A 43 7.03 -5.29 2.98
N LEU A 44 5.75 -5.47 2.71
CA LEU A 44 4.76 -4.41 2.71
C LEU A 44 3.68 -4.78 3.71
N THR A 45 3.49 -3.92 4.70
CA THR A 45 2.45 -4.08 5.71
C THR A 45 1.11 -3.74 5.11
N VAL A 46 0.10 -4.54 5.43
CA VAL A 46 -1.27 -4.34 4.98
C VAL A 46 -2.00 -3.43 5.95
N TYR A 47 -2.46 -2.30 5.42
CA TYR A 47 -3.22 -1.30 6.14
C TYR A 47 -4.65 -1.22 5.63
N LYS A 48 -5.51 -0.64 6.48
CA LYS A 48 -6.89 -0.33 6.16
C LYS A 48 -7.21 1.12 6.47
N ILE A 49 -7.96 1.77 5.57
CA ILE A 49 -8.64 3.04 5.85
C ILE A 49 -10.13 2.74 5.92
N ILE A 50 -10.77 3.22 6.98
CA ILE A 50 -12.23 3.16 7.16
C ILE A 50 -12.72 4.59 7.31
N ASN A 51 -13.62 5.01 6.42
CA ASN A 51 -14.37 6.24 6.56
C ASN A 51 -15.86 5.98 6.32
N ASN A 52 -16.68 7.03 6.39
CA ASN A 52 -18.14 6.91 6.28
C ASN A 52 -18.62 6.39 4.91
N GLU A 53 -17.79 6.51 3.87
CA GLU A 53 -18.17 6.15 2.50
C GLU A 53 -17.62 4.79 2.08
N LYS A 54 -16.39 4.46 2.49
CA LYS A 54 -15.64 3.32 1.99
C LYS A 54 -14.69 2.72 3.03
N SER A 55 -14.42 1.44 2.83
CA SER A 55 -13.35 0.70 3.47
C SER A 55 -12.39 0.23 2.39
N ILE A 56 -11.13 0.70 2.43
CA ILE A 56 -10.09 0.27 1.49
C ILE A 56 -8.96 -0.43 2.23
N GLN A 57 -8.43 -1.49 1.62
CA GLN A 57 -7.21 -2.17 2.07
C GLN A 57 -6.12 -2.02 1.03
N PHE A 58 -4.91 -1.77 1.50
CA PHE A 58 -3.73 -1.65 0.65
C PHE A 58 -2.48 -2.05 1.42
N ALA A 59 -1.48 -2.56 0.70
CA ALA A 59 -0.16 -2.78 1.25
C ALA A 59 0.74 -1.59 0.97
N ALA A 60 1.55 -1.19 1.94
CA ALA A 60 2.51 -0.11 1.83
C ALA A 60 3.87 -0.51 2.42
N GLY A 61 4.95 -0.04 1.81
CA GLY A 61 6.30 -0.23 2.32
C GLY A 61 7.33 0.58 1.55
N GLU A 62 8.47 0.83 2.19
CA GLU A 62 9.58 1.57 1.58
C GLU A 62 10.39 0.66 0.65
N PHE A 63 10.59 1.12 -0.59
CA PHE A 63 11.40 0.44 -1.61
C PHE A 63 12.84 0.93 -1.61
N SER A 64 13.05 2.22 -1.39
CA SER A 64 14.35 2.86 -1.20
C SER A 64 14.15 4.17 -0.48
N ASN A 65 15.25 4.85 -0.11
CA ASN A 65 15.21 6.08 0.69
C ASN A 65 14.15 7.08 0.20
N CYS A 66 13.07 7.24 0.98
CA CYS A 66 11.92 8.10 0.70
C CYS A 66 11.11 7.72 -0.56
N VAL A 67 11.21 6.48 -1.05
CA VAL A 67 10.43 5.93 -2.17
C VAL A 67 9.53 4.82 -1.66
N TRP A 68 8.23 5.02 -1.80
CA TRP A 68 7.21 4.16 -1.19
C TRP A 68 6.38 3.44 -2.24
N GLY A 69 6.19 2.14 -2.07
CA GLY A 69 5.33 1.30 -2.91
C GLY A 69 3.96 1.07 -2.28
N PHE A 70 2.91 1.13 -3.10
CA PHE A 70 1.51 0.99 -2.69
C PHE A 70 0.73 0.03 -3.58
N TYR A 71 0.03 -0.93 -2.98
CA TYR A 71 -0.75 -1.94 -3.68
C TYR A 71 -2.15 -2.04 -3.12
N LYS A 72 -3.16 -1.66 -3.90
CA LYS A 72 -4.56 -1.90 -3.55
C LYS A 72 -4.80 -3.41 -3.50
N LEU A 73 -5.44 -3.87 -2.44
CA LEU A 73 -5.91 -5.24 -2.32
C LEU A 73 -7.37 -5.31 -2.80
N SER A 74 -7.63 -6.29 -3.66
CA SER A 74 -8.98 -6.67 -4.05
C SER A 74 -9.16 -8.13 -3.71
N PHE A 75 -10.15 -8.43 -2.87
CA PHE A 75 -10.54 -9.80 -2.59
C PHE A 75 -11.64 -10.16 -3.57
N ASN A 76 -11.44 -11.23 -4.34
CA ASN A 76 -12.54 -11.82 -5.09
C ASN A 76 -13.27 -12.75 -4.11
N GLU A 77 -14.55 -12.48 -3.88
CA GLU A 77 -15.43 -13.45 -3.22
C GLU A 77 -15.67 -14.60 -4.21
N ASN A 78 -15.40 -15.83 -3.78
CA ASN A 78 -15.70 -17.05 -4.54
C ASN A 78 -17.20 -17.33 -4.57
#